data_AF-A0A3C1GI30-F1
#
_entry.id   AF-A0A3C1GI30-F1
#
_cell.length_a   1.000
_cell.length_b   1.000
_cell.length_c   1.000
_cell.angle_alpha   90.00
_cell.angle_beta   90.00
_cell.angle_gamma   90.00
#
_symmetry.space_group_name_H-M   'P 1'
#
loop_
_entity.id
_entity.type
_entity.pdbx_description
1 polymer ?
#
loop_
_entity_poly.entity_id
_entity_poly.type
_entity_poly.pdbx_seq_one_letter_code
_entity_poly.pdbx_strand_id
1 'polypeptide(L)' 'DEPTANLDWKSGEQVIQMLHGITRSEGRTVIIVTHDHRVMPYIDRSVRIEDGKLVA' A
#
# COMPACT_ATOMS: atom_id res chain seq x y z
N ASP A 1 3.24 -8.15 0.45
CA ASP A 1 4.27 -7.68 1.39
C ASP A 1 5.30 -6.93 0.57
N GLU A 2 5.56 -5.67 0.93
CA GLU A 2 6.38 -4.69 0.19
C GLU A 2 6.32 -4.78 -1.36
N PRO A 3 5.14 -4.58 -1.98
CA PRO A 3 4.91 -4.87 -3.40
C PRO A 3 5.73 -4.03 -4.38
N THR A 4 6.38 -2.96 -3.91
CA THR A 4 7.13 -1.99 -4.72
C THR A 4 8.62 -1.89 -4.35
N ALA A 5 9.13 -2.69 -3.42
CA ALA A 5 10.49 -2.54 -2.88
C ALA A 5 11.61 -2.59 -3.95
N ASN A 6 11.40 -3.37 -5.02
CA ASN A 6 12.37 -3.53 -6.11
C ASN A 6 12.05 -2.70 -7.36
N LEU A 7 11.09 -1.78 -7.27
CA LEU A 7 10.62 -0.99 -8.41
C LEU A 7 11.08 0.46 -8.27
N ASP A 8 11.40 1.07 -9.42
CA ASP A 8 11.49 2.52 -9.49
C ASP A 8 10.12 3.16 -9.20
N TRP A 9 10.14 4.46 -8.92
CA TRP A 9 8.92 5.18 -8.54
C TRP A 9 7.76 5.01 -9.54
N LYS A 10 8.04 5.13 -10.84
CA LYS A 10 7.01 5.09 -11.88
C LYS A 10 6.38 3.69 -11.96
N SER A 11 7.22 2.66 -11.93
CA SER A 11 6.75 1.27 -11.93
C SER A 11 5.99 0.93 -10.64
N GLY A 12 6.46 1.42 -9.49
CA GLY A 12 5.80 1.24 -8.20
C GLY A 12 4.42 1.90 -8.15
N GLU A 13 4.31 3.13 -8.64
CA GLU A 13 3.04 3.86 -8.72
C GLU A 13 2.00 3.11 -9.56
N GLN A 14 2.39 2.53 -10.70
CA GLN A 14 1.49 1.74 -11.54
C GLN A 14 0.94 0.51 -10.82
N VAL A 15 1.76 -0.19 -10.04
CA VAL A 15 1.32 -1.34 -9.23
C VAL A 15 0.31 -0.89 -8.18
N ILE A 16 0.57 0.21 -7.48
CA ILE A 16 -0.35 0.74 -6.46
C ILE A 16 -1.67 1.20 -7.07
N GLN A 17 -1.64 1.87 -8.23
CA GLN A 17 -2.84 2.27 -8.96
C GLN A 17 -3.67 1.07 -9.40
N MET A 18 -3.03 0.00 -9.88
CA MET A 18 -3.72 -1.24 -10.24
C MET A 18 -4.41 -1.87 -9.02
N LEU A 19 -3.70 -1.97 -7.89
CA LEU A 19 -4.27 -2.50 -6.64
C LEU A 19 -5.44 -1.65 -6.15
N HIS A 20 -5.30 -0.32 -6.17
CA HIS A 20 -6.38 0.61 -5.82
C HIS A 20 -7.58 0.47 -6.78
N GLY A 21 -7.33 0.28 -8.08
CA GLY A 21 -8.38 0.04 -9.06
C GLY A 21 -9.21 -1.19 -8.71
N ILE A 22 -8.54 -2.29 -8.37
CA ILE A 22 -9.18 -3.57 -7.98
C ILE A 22 -10.05 -3.41 -6.73
N THR A 23 -9.61 -2.65 -5.72
CA THR A 23 -10.44 -2.43 -4.52
C THR A 23 -11.72 -1.66 -4.85
N ARG A 24 -11.64 -0.67 -5.75
CA ARG A 24 -12.80 0.14 -6.15
C ARG A 24 -13.75 -0.57 -7.11
N SER A 25 -13.23 -1.34 -8.08
CA SER A 25 -14.05 -1.98 -9.12
C SER A 25 -14.66 -3.30 -8.67
N GLU A 26 -13.94 -4.09 -7.87
CA GLU A 26 -14.35 -5.45 -7.49
C GLU A 26 -14.76 -5.57 -6.01
N GLY A 27 -14.78 -4.46 -5.27
CA GLY A 27 -15.14 -4.44 -3.84
C GLY A 27 -14.18 -5.27 -2.96
N ARG A 28 -12.95 -5.47 -3.43
CA ARG A 28 -11.93 -6.25 -2.71
C ARG A 28 -11.24 -5.39 -1.65
N THR A 29 -10.78 -6.05 -0.59
CA THR A 29 -9.90 -5.43 0.41
C THR A 29 -8.46 -5.79 0.12
N VAL A 30 -7.57 -4.80 0.06
CA VAL A 30 -6.13 -4.98 -0.11
C VAL A 30 -5.42 -4.48 1.15
N ILE A 31 -4.50 -5.29 1.67
CA ILE A 31 -3.60 -4.91 2.77
C ILE A 31 -2.19 -4.82 2.21
N ILE A 32 -1.55 -3.67 2.41
CA ILE A 32 -0.17 -3.42 1.98
C ILE A 32 0.69 -3.21 3.21
N VAL A 33 1.75 -4.00 3.31
CA VAL A 33 2.85 -3.77 4.24
C VAL A 33 3.94 -3.04 3.45
N THR A 34 4.37 -1.88 3.91
CA THR A 34 5.41 -1.09 3.26
C THR A 34 5.95 -0.03 4.22
N HIS A 35 7.22 0.35 4.03
CA HIS A 35 7.82 1.54 4.62
C HIS A 35 7.73 2.77 3.69
N ASP A 36 7.17 2.60 2.48
CA ASP A 36 7.08 3.64 1.47
C ASP A 36 5.85 4.55 1.69
N HIS A 37 6.09 5.77 2.20
CA HIS A 37 5.04 6.76 2.41
C HIS A 37 4.38 7.28 1.13
N ARG A 38 4.95 7.02 -0.05
CA ARG A 38 4.39 7.50 -1.31
C ARG A 38 3.07 6.81 -1.68
N VAL A 39 2.72 5.70 -1.02
CA VAL A 39 1.44 5.00 -1.22
C VAL A 39 0.26 5.66 -0.49
N MET A 40 0.53 6.60 0.43
CA MET A 40 -0.49 7.23 1.28
C MET A 40 -1.69 7.83 0.53
N PRO A 41 -1.55 8.42 -0.68
CA PRO A 41 -2.70 8.91 -1.44
C PRO A 41 -3.69 7.83 -1.90
N TYR A 42 -3.28 6.55 -1.90
CA TYR A 42 -4.06 5.43 -2.45
C TYR A 42 -4.66 4.51 -1.39
N ILE A 43 -4.46 4.80 -0.10
CA ILE A 43 -4.96 3.98 1.01
C ILE A 43 -6.07 4.69 1.76
N ASP A 44 -7.06 3.94 2.24
CA ASP A 44 -8.14 4.49 3.06
C ASP A 44 -7.72 4.66 4.53
N ARG A 45 -6.82 3.80 5.01
CA ARG A 45 -6.33 3.77 6.40
C ARG A 45 -4.87 3.32 6.43
N SER A 46 -4.10 3.88 7.36
CA SER A 46 -2.76 3.40 7.72
C SER A 46 -2.76 2.91 9.17
N VAL A 47 -1.93 1.91 9.43
CA VAL A 47 -1.58 1.45 10.79
C VAL A 47 -0.06 1.38 10.90
N ARG A 48 0.47 1.70 12.06
CA ARG A 48 1.91 1.64 12.34
C ARG A 48 2.20 0.55 13.35
N ILE A 49 3.18 -0.29 13.02
CA ILE A 49 3.69 -1.35 13.90
C ILE A 49 5.08 -0.95 14.38
N GLU A 50 5.31 -1.03 15.68
CA GLU A 50 6.59 -0.78 16.35
C GLU A 50 6.75 -1.82 17.47
N ASP A 51 7.90 -2.49 17.53
CA ASP A 51 8.20 -3.56 18.50
C ASP A 51 7.07 -4.62 18.64
N GLY A 52 6.49 -5.02 17.50
CA GLY A 52 5.41 -6.02 17.45
C GLY A 52 4.06 -5.54 17.97
N LYS A 53 3.90 -4.23 18.23
CA LYS A 53 2.65 -3.62 18.72
C LYS A 53 2.10 -2.62 17.71
N LEU A 54 0.78 -2.51 17.66
CA LEU A 54 0.11 -1.42 16.95
C LEU A 54 0.23 -0.14 17.78
N VAL A 55 0.83 0.90 17.22
CA VAL A 55 1.10 2.17 17.91
C VAL A 55 0.38 3.37 17.30
N ALA A 56 -0.17 3.23 16.10
CA ALA A 56 -1.03 4.21 15.44
C ALA A 56 -1.93 3.52 14.41
#